data_AF-A0A1I0TT24-F1
#
_entry.id   AF-A0A1I0TT24-F1
#
_cell.length_a   1.000
_cell.length_b   1.000
_cell.length_c   1.000
_cell.angle_alpha   90.00
_cell.angle_beta   90.00
_cell.angle_gamma   90.00
#
_symmetry.space_group_name_H-M   'P 1'
#
loop_
_entity.id
_entity.type
_entity.pdbx_description
1 polymer ?
#
loop_
_entity_poly.entity_id
_entity_poly.type
_entity_poly.pdbx_seq_one_letter_code
_entity_poly.pdbx_strand_id
1 'polypeptide(L)'
;PKAISKYEKKLAKLQRQLAKKKKGSKNWNKQRVKVAKVHEKISNTRKDFQHKLSSKIVYENQVIISEDLAVKNMIKHSRLAKRISDVAWGEFCRQIEYKSMWYGRTYHKISRWFASSQTCSACGCVNKKVKLLSIREWVCDHCGTIHQRDENAAKNILQQGLKELGLFA
;
A
#
# COMPACT_ATOMS: atom_id res chain seq x y z
N PRO A 1 -6.03 8.16 0.85
CA PRO A 1 -6.88 9.14 0.11
C PRO A 1 -6.67 10.57 0.61
N LYS A 2 -6.45 11.56 -0.27
CA LYS A 2 -6.27 12.97 0.13
C LYS A 2 -7.41 13.48 1.02
N ALA A 3 -8.63 12.97 0.82
CA ALA A 3 -9.82 13.30 1.61
C ALA A 3 -9.73 12.99 3.12
N ILE A 4 -8.83 12.08 3.54
CA ILE A 4 -8.71 11.69 4.97
C ILE A 4 -8.09 12.81 5.83
N SER A 5 -7.19 13.62 5.26
CA SER A 5 -6.46 14.67 5.99
C SER A 5 -7.38 15.67 6.70
N LYS A 6 -8.51 16.03 6.07
CA LYS A 6 -9.52 16.92 6.69
C LYS A 6 -10.13 16.31 7.95
N TYR A 7 -10.42 15.01 7.92
CA TYR A 7 -11.01 14.30 9.06
C TYR A 7 -9.99 14.07 10.18
N GLU A 8 -8.71 13.89 9.86
CA GLU A 8 -7.64 13.79 10.85
C GLU A 8 -7.47 15.08 11.67
N LYS A 9 -7.47 16.24 11.02
CA LYS A 9 -7.42 17.54 11.72
C LYS A 9 -8.60 17.70 12.68
N LYS A 10 -9.80 17.31 12.23
CA LYS A 10 -11.01 17.32 13.07
C LYS A 10 -10.89 16.34 14.23
N LEU A 11 -10.39 15.14 13.99
CA LEU A 11 -10.18 14.12 15.01
C LEU A 11 -9.24 14.62 16.11
N ALA A 12 -8.08 15.19 15.75
CA ALA A 12 -7.12 15.72 16.70
C ALA A 12 -7.71 16.85 17.57
N LYS A 13 -8.56 17.72 17.00
CA LYS A 13 -9.30 18.74 17.76
C LYS A 13 -10.26 18.10 18.76
N LEU A 14 -11.06 17.12 18.33
CA LEU A 14 -12.04 16.46 19.19
C LEU A 14 -11.40 15.62 20.30
N GLN A 15 -10.26 14.99 20.03
CA GLN A 15 -9.47 14.25 21.03
C GLN A 15 -8.90 15.19 22.10
N ARG A 16 -8.32 16.34 21.71
CA ARG A 16 -7.86 17.36 22.67
C ARG A 16 -9.00 17.89 23.55
N GLN A 17 -10.19 18.06 22.98
CA GLN A 17 -11.39 18.44 23.75
C GLN A 17 -11.82 17.33 24.71
N LEU A 18 -11.78 16.06 24.29
CA LEU A 18 -12.14 14.90 25.12
C LEU A 18 -11.20 14.76 26.32
N ALA A 19 -9.90 14.94 26.12
CA ALA A 19 -8.87 14.86 27.17
C ALA A 19 -9.10 15.86 28.31
N LYS A 20 -9.71 17.01 28.01
CA LYS A 20 -10.06 18.05 28.99
C LYS A 20 -11.37 17.76 29.77
N LYS A 21 -12.07 16.65 29.50
CA LYS A 21 -13.34 16.32 30.17
C LYS A 21 -13.15 15.25 31.24
N LYS A 22 -13.83 15.39 32.38
CA LYS A 22 -13.86 14.37 33.45
C LYS A 22 -14.43 13.06 32.92
N LYS A 23 -13.61 12.01 32.93
CA LYS A 23 -13.98 10.66 32.49
C LYS A 23 -15.27 10.20 33.20
N GLY A 24 -16.18 9.57 32.46
CA GLY A 24 -17.47 9.10 32.97
C GLY A 24 -18.58 10.17 33.09
N SER A 25 -18.26 11.46 32.99
CA SER A 25 -19.30 12.51 33.00
C SER A 25 -20.21 12.46 31.75
N LYS A 26 -21.43 13.01 31.86
CA LYS A 26 -22.36 13.15 30.71
C LYS A 26 -21.70 13.87 29.52
N ASN A 27 -20.92 14.92 29.79
CA ASN A 27 -20.21 15.68 28.76
C ASN A 27 -19.05 14.90 28.13
N TRP A 28 -18.34 14.08 28.91
CA TRP A 28 -17.31 13.19 28.39
C TRP A 28 -17.91 12.15 27.46
N ASN A 29 -19.03 11.53 27.83
CA ASN A 29 -19.74 10.57 26.97
C ASN A 29 -20.19 11.20 25.65
N LYS A 30 -20.80 12.39 25.68
CA LYS A 30 -21.16 13.14 24.46
C LYS A 30 -19.95 13.38 23.55
N GLN A 31 -18.80 13.75 24.13
CA GLN A 31 -17.59 14.02 23.36
C GLN A 31 -16.94 12.74 22.80
N ARG A 32 -16.94 11.64 23.56
CA ARG A 32 -16.44 10.33 23.11
C ARG A 32 -17.18 9.84 21.87
N VAL A 33 -18.51 9.99 21.85
CA VAL A 33 -19.33 9.64 20.68
C VAL A 33 -18.95 10.49 19.45
N LYS A 34 -18.67 11.79 19.62
CA LYS A 34 -18.19 12.63 18.50
C LYS A 34 -16.85 12.13 17.94
N VAL A 35 -15.93 11.73 18.81
CA VAL A 35 -14.64 11.14 18.41
C VAL A 35 -14.88 9.82 17.64
N ALA A 36 -15.73 8.94 18.17
CA ALA A 36 -16.07 7.67 17.53
C ALA A 36 -16.66 7.86 16.12
N LYS A 37 -17.60 8.80 15.94
CA LYS A 37 -18.18 9.12 14.61
C LYS A 37 -17.14 9.57 13.59
N VAL A 38 -16.10 10.30 14.02
CA VAL A 38 -15.02 10.71 13.10
C VAL A 38 -14.11 9.52 12.76
N HIS A 39 -13.79 8.66 13.72
CA HIS A 39 -13.07 7.41 13.43
C HIS A 39 -13.82 6.53 12.44
N GLU A 40 -15.13 6.37 12.64
CA GLU A 40 -16.01 5.63 11.71
C GLU A 40 -15.97 6.26 10.31
N LYS A 41 -16.12 7.59 10.20
CA LYS A 41 -16.07 8.26 8.89
C LYS A 41 -14.73 8.05 8.19
N ILE A 42 -13.61 8.11 8.91
CA ILE A 42 -12.27 7.84 8.35
C ILE A 42 -12.19 6.39 7.86
N SER A 43 -12.62 5.43 8.68
CA SER A 43 -12.62 4.01 8.35
C SER A 43 -13.46 3.71 7.10
N ASN A 44 -14.69 4.23 7.05
CA ASN A 44 -15.60 4.04 5.91
C ASN A 44 -15.05 4.71 4.63
N THR A 45 -14.46 5.90 4.74
CA THR A 45 -13.83 6.58 3.58
C THR A 45 -12.65 5.77 3.04
N ARG A 46 -11.84 5.16 3.93
CA ARG A 46 -10.72 4.32 3.53
C ARG A 46 -11.21 3.04 2.85
N LYS A 47 -12.21 2.36 3.45
CA LYS A 47 -12.83 1.15 2.90
C LYS A 47 -13.43 1.41 1.52
N ASP A 48 -14.22 2.47 1.36
CA ASP A 48 -14.83 2.85 0.07
C ASP A 48 -13.77 3.03 -1.03
N PHE A 49 -12.71 3.79 -0.73
CA PHE A 49 -11.60 3.96 -1.67
C PHE A 49 -10.93 2.63 -2.04
N GLN A 50 -10.65 1.78 -1.05
CA GLN A 50 -10.01 0.48 -1.29
C GLN A 50 -10.89 -0.44 -2.12
N HIS A 51 -12.19 -0.51 -1.83
CA HIS A 51 -13.11 -1.34 -2.60
C HIS A 51 -13.20 -0.86 -4.05
N LYS A 52 -13.32 0.45 -4.29
CA LYS A 52 -13.36 1.02 -5.64
C LYS A 52 -12.07 0.72 -6.41
N LEU A 53 -10.91 0.96 -5.78
CA LEU A 53 -9.62 0.75 -6.42
C LEU A 53 -9.35 -0.73 -6.72
N SER A 54 -9.59 -1.62 -5.75
CA SER A 54 -9.37 -3.07 -5.94
C SER A 54 -10.34 -3.64 -6.98
N SER A 55 -11.60 -3.21 -7.00
CA SER A 55 -12.54 -3.62 -8.05
C SER A 55 -12.07 -3.15 -9.43
N LYS A 56 -11.62 -1.90 -9.55
CA LYS A 56 -11.12 -1.36 -10.81
C LYS A 56 -9.94 -2.19 -11.35
N ILE A 57 -8.94 -2.46 -10.50
CA ILE A 57 -7.76 -3.23 -10.88
C ILE A 57 -8.13 -4.65 -11.33
N VAL A 58 -9.00 -5.34 -10.58
CA VAL A 58 -9.44 -6.70 -10.92
C VAL A 58 -10.28 -6.74 -12.20
N TYR A 59 -11.09 -5.72 -12.44
CA TYR A 59 -11.89 -5.65 -13.64
C TYR A 59 -11.03 -5.43 -14.90
N GLU A 60 -10.05 -4.52 -14.82
CA GLU A 60 -9.22 -4.07 -15.93
C GLU A 60 -8.08 -5.03 -16.29
N ASN A 61 -7.75 -6.03 -15.45
CA ASN A 61 -6.57 -6.88 -15.63
C ASN A 61 -6.90 -8.38 -15.47
N GLN A 62 -6.33 -9.21 -16.34
CA GLN A 62 -6.45 -10.68 -16.30
C GLN A 62 -5.51 -11.30 -15.26
N VAL A 63 -4.30 -10.74 -15.16
CA VAL A 63 -3.25 -11.18 -14.24
C VAL A 63 -2.75 -9.98 -13.45
N ILE A 64 -2.72 -10.11 -12.13
CA ILE A 64 -2.25 -9.09 -11.19
C ILE A 64 -1.11 -9.70 -10.39
N ILE A 65 0.04 -9.03 -10.41
CA ILE A 65 1.22 -9.49 -9.70
C ILE A 65 1.66 -8.40 -8.72
N SER A 66 2.01 -8.80 -7.51
CA SER A 66 2.55 -7.90 -6.49
C SER A 66 3.66 -8.56 -5.69
N GLU A 67 4.44 -7.79 -4.96
CA GLU A 67 5.36 -8.34 -3.96
C GLU A 67 4.61 -8.78 -2.71
N ASP A 68 5.07 -9.86 -2.09
CA ASP A 68 4.61 -10.27 -0.76
C ASP A 68 5.12 -9.31 0.34
N LEU A 69 4.42 -8.22 0.59
CA LEU A 69 4.84 -7.23 1.57
C LEU A 69 4.70 -7.72 3.02
N ALA A 70 5.77 -7.59 3.81
CA ALA A 70 5.78 -7.82 5.24
C ALA A 70 5.10 -6.67 6.04
N VAL A 71 3.83 -6.35 5.75
CA VAL A 71 3.15 -5.13 6.24
C VAL A 71 3.24 -4.97 7.77
N LYS A 72 3.10 -6.08 8.52
CA LYS A 72 3.25 -6.08 9.99
C LYS A 72 4.61 -5.57 10.44
N ASN A 73 5.68 -5.97 9.76
CA ASN A 73 7.04 -5.51 10.07
C ASN A 73 7.27 -4.06 9.63
N MET A 74 6.71 -3.65 8.48
CA MET A 74 6.86 -2.28 7.99
C MET A 74 6.22 -1.25 8.94
N ILE A 75 5.13 -1.60 9.62
CA ILE A 75 4.45 -0.74 10.59
C ILE A 75 5.25 -0.57 11.90
N LYS A 76 6.24 -1.44 12.19
CA LYS A 76 7.11 -1.27 13.37
C LYS A 76 7.98 -0.01 13.28
N HIS A 77 8.26 0.48 12.08
CA HIS A 77 9.01 1.72 11.88
C HIS A 77 8.10 2.94 12.12
N SER A 78 8.23 3.56 13.30
CA SER A 78 7.38 4.67 13.76
C SER A 78 7.18 5.81 12.74
N ARG A 79 8.24 6.18 12.00
CA ARG A 79 8.19 7.24 10.97
C ARG A 79 7.30 6.89 9.77
N LEU A 80 7.23 5.61 9.39
CA LEU A 80 6.48 5.13 8.23
C LEU A 80 5.13 4.51 8.60
N ALA A 81 4.98 4.09 9.86
CA ALA A 81 3.82 3.39 10.40
C ALA A 81 2.50 4.06 10.02
N LYS A 82 2.40 5.39 10.22
CA LYS A 82 1.19 6.14 9.88
C LYS A 82 0.88 6.05 8.39
N ARG A 83 1.85 6.39 7.53
CA ARG A 83 1.65 6.40 6.06
C ARG A 83 1.28 5.02 5.54
N ILE A 84 1.92 3.96 6.04
CA ILE A 84 1.62 2.57 5.68
C ILE A 84 0.20 2.19 6.14
N SER A 85 -0.15 2.53 7.38
CA SER A 85 -1.47 2.24 7.96
C SER A 85 -2.59 3.00 7.25
N ASP A 86 -2.31 4.21 6.75
CA ASP A 86 -3.30 5.02 6.03
C ASP A 86 -3.66 4.46 4.66
N VAL A 87 -2.71 3.79 4.01
CA VAL A 87 -2.95 3.05 2.75
C VAL A 87 -3.59 1.69 3.02
N ALA A 88 -3.28 1.07 4.16
CA ALA A 88 -3.81 -0.22 4.60
C ALA A 88 -3.62 -1.34 3.56
N TRP A 89 -2.35 -1.51 3.14
CA TRP A 89 -1.92 -2.50 2.14
C TRP A 89 -2.42 -3.92 2.38
N GLY A 90 -2.40 -4.39 3.64
CA GLY A 90 -2.86 -5.75 3.95
C GLY A 90 -4.33 -5.98 3.57
N GLU A 91 -5.19 -5.02 3.89
CA GLU A 91 -6.62 -5.09 3.52
C GLU A 91 -6.79 -4.95 2.00
N PHE A 92 -6.01 -4.07 1.36
CA PHE A 92 -6.07 -3.91 -0.08
C PHE A 92 -5.67 -5.18 -0.85
N CYS A 93 -4.57 -5.83 -0.48
CA CYS A 93 -4.16 -7.12 -1.06
C CYS A 93 -5.21 -8.22 -0.81
N ARG A 94 -5.78 -8.27 0.41
CA ARG A 94 -6.89 -9.19 0.73
C ARG A 94 -8.09 -8.96 -0.19
N GLN A 95 -8.40 -7.69 -0.50
CA GLN A 95 -9.48 -7.33 -1.40
C GLN A 95 -9.22 -7.73 -2.85
N ILE A 96 -8.01 -7.52 -3.34
CA ILE A 96 -7.63 -7.99 -4.68
C ILE A 96 -7.76 -9.51 -4.74
N GLU A 97 -7.29 -10.22 -3.72
CA GLU A 97 -7.30 -11.68 -3.67
C GLU A 97 -8.71 -12.26 -3.79
N TYR A 98 -9.63 -11.90 -2.89
CA TYR A 98 -10.99 -12.46 -2.97
C TYR A 98 -11.74 -12.01 -4.24
N LYS A 99 -11.52 -10.78 -4.72
CA LYS A 99 -12.18 -10.30 -5.94
C LYS A 99 -11.63 -10.99 -7.17
N SER A 100 -10.32 -11.26 -7.22
CA SER A 100 -9.72 -12.00 -8.33
C SER A 100 -10.35 -13.38 -8.44
N MET A 101 -10.57 -14.05 -7.31
CA MET A 101 -11.31 -15.32 -7.29
C MET A 101 -12.75 -15.18 -7.81
N TRP A 102 -13.49 -14.13 -7.42
CA TRP A 102 -14.86 -13.92 -7.89
C TRP A 102 -14.97 -13.69 -9.40
N TYR A 103 -13.99 -13.02 -10.00
CA TYR A 103 -14.00 -12.64 -11.42
C TYR A 103 -13.12 -13.54 -12.29
N GLY A 104 -12.63 -14.67 -11.77
CA GLY A 104 -11.76 -15.59 -12.51
C GLY A 104 -10.46 -14.94 -12.99
N ARG A 105 -9.87 -14.06 -12.18
CA ARG A 105 -8.57 -13.41 -12.43
C ARG A 105 -7.46 -14.09 -11.63
N THR A 106 -6.24 -14.00 -12.14
CA THR A 106 -5.05 -14.51 -11.44
C THR A 106 -4.45 -13.40 -10.58
N TYR A 107 -4.39 -13.59 -9.27
CA TYR A 107 -3.60 -12.74 -8.38
C TYR A 107 -2.43 -13.52 -7.81
N HIS A 108 -1.21 -13.07 -8.08
CA HIS A 108 0.02 -13.75 -7.67
C HIS A 108 0.93 -12.82 -6.85
N LYS A 109 1.58 -13.39 -5.84
CA LYS A 109 2.53 -12.67 -4.99
C LYS A 109 3.91 -13.28 -5.16
N ILE A 110 4.86 -12.48 -5.64
CA ILE A 110 6.25 -12.91 -5.73
C ILE A 110 6.97 -12.73 -4.41
N SER A 111 8.09 -13.43 -4.24
CA SER A 111 8.94 -13.33 -3.05
C SER A 111 9.41 -11.90 -2.81
N ARG A 112 9.25 -11.42 -1.57
CA ARG A 112 9.77 -10.12 -1.11
C ARG A 112 11.28 -9.97 -1.14
N TRP A 113 12.00 -11.08 -1.29
CA TRP A 113 13.45 -11.10 -1.38
C TRP A 113 13.95 -10.92 -2.82
N PHE A 114 13.05 -10.94 -3.79
CA PHE A 114 13.38 -10.63 -5.18
C PHE A 114 13.85 -9.17 -5.29
N ALA A 115 14.99 -8.96 -5.93
CA ALA A 115 15.66 -7.67 -5.98
C ALA A 115 15.04 -6.71 -7.02
N SER A 116 13.71 -6.63 -7.09
CA SER A 116 12.94 -5.90 -8.12
C SER A 116 13.43 -4.48 -8.38
N SER A 117 13.75 -3.70 -7.33
CA SER A 117 14.18 -2.31 -7.47
C SER A 117 15.65 -2.14 -7.85
N GLN A 118 16.44 -3.22 -7.77
CA GLN A 118 17.89 -3.23 -8.06
C GLN A 118 18.19 -3.91 -9.40
N THR A 119 17.34 -4.84 -9.84
CA THR A 119 17.44 -5.49 -11.15
C THR A 119 17.12 -4.48 -12.25
N CYS A 120 17.94 -4.41 -13.28
CA CYS A 120 17.63 -3.66 -14.49
C CYS A 120 16.55 -4.41 -15.29
N SER A 121 15.40 -3.79 -15.54
CA SER A 121 14.34 -4.40 -16.35
C SER A 121 14.68 -4.54 -17.84
N ALA A 122 15.75 -3.87 -18.31
CA ALA A 122 16.20 -3.96 -19.70
C ALA A 122 17.20 -5.11 -19.93
N CYS A 123 18.17 -5.32 -19.03
CA CYS A 123 19.25 -6.31 -19.22
C CYS A 123 19.37 -7.36 -18.09
N GLY A 124 18.57 -7.27 -17.03
CA GLY A 124 18.57 -8.23 -15.93
C GLY A 124 19.71 -8.10 -14.92
N CYS A 125 20.70 -7.22 -15.14
CA CYS A 125 21.80 -7.05 -14.18
C CYS A 125 21.31 -6.47 -12.85
N VAL A 126 21.89 -6.91 -11.72
CA VAL A 126 21.50 -6.43 -10.39
C VAL A 126 22.47 -5.36 -9.90
N ASN A 127 21.98 -4.13 -9.74
CA ASN A 127 22.77 -3.03 -9.18
C ASN A 127 22.57 -2.96 -7.65
N LYS A 128 23.52 -3.49 -6.88
CA LYS A 128 23.47 -3.45 -5.40
C LYS A 128 23.63 -2.05 -4.80
N LYS A 129 24.13 -1.08 -5.57
CA LYS A 129 24.34 0.31 -5.11
C LYS A 129 23.00 1.05 -4.93
N VAL A 130 21.92 0.61 -5.59
CA VAL A 130 20.61 1.30 -5.57
C VAL A 130 19.65 0.76 -4.49
N LYS A 131 20.20 0.20 -3.41
CA LYS A 131 19.42 -0.34 -2.28
C LYS A 131 18.73 0.75 -1.44
N LEU A 132 19.28 1.96 -1.41
CA LEU A 132 18.77 3.05 -0.59
C LEU A 132 17.43 3.58 -1.11
N LEU A 133 16.45 3.74 -0.20
CA LEU A 133 15.11 4.23 -0.56
C LEU A 133 15.08 5.66 -1.12
N SER A 134 16.10 6.46 -0.80
CA SER A 134 16.27 7.83 -1.28
C SER A 134 16.62 7.92 -2.77
N ILE A 135 17.17 6.85 -3.34
CA ILE A 135 17.48 6.78 -4.77
C ILE A 135 16.17 6.54 -5.51
N ARG A 136 15.74 7.51 -6.33
CA ARG A 136 14.49 7.45 -7.09
C ARG A 136 14.72 7.22 -8.58
N GLU A 137 15.90 7.60 -9.05
CA GLU A 137 16.35 7.42 -10.42
C GLU A 137 17.78 6.89 -10.39
N TRP A 138 18.11 6.02 -11.34
CA TRP A 138 19.46 5.47 -11.49
C TRP A 138 19.72 5.04 -12.93
N VAL A 139 20.99 5.03 -13.31
CA VAL A 139 21.45 4.56 -14.62
C VAL A 139 22.04 3.16 -14.46
N CYS A 140 21.69 2.26 -15.37
CA CYS A 140 22.27 0.93 -15.37
C CYS A 140 23.74 0.96 -15.81
N ASP A 141 24.65 0.57 -14.92
CA ASP A 141 26.10 0.48 -15.20
C ASP A 141 26.45 -0.48 -16.37
N HIS A 142 25.54 -1.38 -16.76
CA HIS A 142 25.77 -2.38 -17.82
C HIS A 142 25.20 -2.00 -19.18
N CYS A 143 23.97 -1.46 -19.23
CA CYS A 143 23.28 -1.16 -20.50
C CYS A 143 22.94 0.33 -20.68
N GLY A 144 23.28 1.20 -19.73
CA GLY A 144 23.04 2.64 -19.82
C GLY A 144 21.57 3.07 -19.67
N THR A 145 20.63 2.14 -19.50
CA THR A 145 19.20 2.48 -19.35
C THR A 145 18.97 3.31 -18.09
N ILE A 146 18.21 4.39 -18.24
CA ILE A 146 17.76 5.24 -17.12
C ILE A 146 16.48 4.66 -16.54
N HIS A 147 16.44 4.46 -15.23
CA HIS A 147 15.30 3.87 -14.54
C HIS A 147 14.72 4.82 -13.50
N GLN A 148 13.42 5.06 -13.59
CA GLN A 148 12.62 5.41 -12.42
C GLN A 148 12.44 4.15 -11.57
N ARG A 149 12.81 4.22 -10.29
CA ARG A 149 12.96 3.03 -9.42
C ARG A 149 11.69 2.21 -9.25
N ASP A 150 10.55 2.85 -9.05
CA ASP A 150 9.27 2.17 -8.81
C ASP A 150 8.72 1.57 -10.11
N GLU A 151 8.85 2.27 -11.24
CA GLU A 151 8.45 1.74 -12.56
C GLU A 151 9.30 0.54 -12.97
N ASN A 152 10.62 0.63 -12.78
CA ASN A 152 11.53 -0.49 -13.02
C ASN A 152 11.20 -1.68 -12.11
N ALA A 153 10.93 -1.44 -10.82
CA ALA A 153 10.50 -2.48 -9.91
C ALA A 153 9.20 -3.15 -10.39
N ALA A 154 8.20 -2.36 -10.80
CA ALA A 154 6.93 -2.88 -11.32
C ALA A 154 7.12 -3.78 -12.56
N LYS A 155 7.99 -3.38 -13.50
CA LYS A 155 8.35 -4.22 -14.67
C LYS A 155 8.98 -5.54 -14.25
N ASN A 156 9.96 -5.49 -13.34
CA ASN A 156 10.62 -6.70 -12.84
C ASN A 156 9.66 -7.61 -12.05
N ILE A 157 8.76 -7.04 -11.26
CA ILE A 157 7.75 -7.79 -10.49
C ILE A 157 6.84 -8.54 -11.46
N LEU A 158 6.33 -7.86 -12.48
CA LEU A 158 5.51 -8.46 -13.53
C LEU A 158 6.26 -9.59 -14.23
N GLN A 159 7.49 -9.33 -14.67
CA GLN A 159 8.32 -10.32 -15.36
C GLN A 159 8.61 -11.53 -14.46
N GLN A 160 8.91 -11.33 -13.18
CA GLN A 160 9.16 -12.45 -12.27
C GLN A 160 7.88 -13.26 -11.99
N GLY A 161 6.74 -12.60 -11.78
CA GLY A 161 5.50 -13.31 -11.49
C GLY A 161 4.93 -14.07 -12.68
N LEU A 162 5.06 -13.54 -13.91
CA LEU A 162 4.68 -14.29 -15.11
C LEU A 162 5.52 -15.58 -15.24
N LYS A 163 6.76 -15.58 -14.73
CA LYS A 163 7.73 -16.68 -14.86
C LYS A 163 7.35 -17.78 -13.88
N GLU A 164 7.05 -17.39 -12.66
CA GLU A 164 6.52 -18.29 -11.63
C GLU A 164 5.17 -18.90 -12.03
N LEU A 165 4.35 -18.18 -12.79
CA LEU A 165 3.07 -18.68 -13.31
C LEU A 165 3.19 -19.51 -14.60
N GLY A 166 4.38 -19.61 -15.20
CA GLY A 166 4.56 -20.30 -16.48
C GLY A 166 3.84 -19.63 -17.66
N LEU A 167 3.55 -18.33 -17.55
CA LEU A 167 2.86 -17.54 -18.58
C LEU A 167 3.84 -16.80 -19.50
N PHE A 168 5.10 -17.26 -19.56
CA PHE A 168 6.08 -16.76 -20.52
C PHE A 168 5.88 -17.42 -21.87
N ALA A 169 5.87 -16.58 -22.91
CA ALA A 169 6.34 -16.95 -24.24
C ALA A 169 7.88 -16.99 -24.24
#